data_AF-A0A250JGS0-F1
#
_entry.id   AF-A0A250JGS0-F1
#
_cell.length_a   1.000
_cell.length_b   1.000
_cell.length_c   1.000
_cell.angle_alpha   90.00
_cell.angle_beta   90.00
_cell.angle_gamma   90.00
#
_symmetry.space_group_name_H-M   'P 1'
#
loop_
_entity.id
_entity.type
_entity.pdbx_description
1 polymer ?
#
loop_
_entity_poly.entity_id
_entity_poly.type
_entity_poly.pdbx_seq_one_letter_code
_entity_poly.pdbx_strand_id
1 'polypeptide(L)'
;MSPAPTPELIRSEALALRAQVVRKSRRVADSMRPVRLDETEPALVRAFWESLGWTPLLAELLGEPERESGRKRAERYMAEWRSWGEGFALELKDLPRHFRLAEPDPNQGVGFSITNEDGGEADPPVLFISADEGTVRPSLPGYLRLAGHRVLTFALDGWYRTRVETQPPLTALAGVSRPYPHLVPAALRLSEEVWALPLNALDEAPEPTLSHARFEALLDWLASARDLEALHVPHLPGRVWPLSVSLEHVDAALPDLRKLRGLEQGMDYRVGMLEGVGILLAASPSGSVRLSANARHAGHLEQVLGARGWLSSR
;
A
#
# COMPACT_ATOMS: atom_id res chain seq x y z
N MET A 1 -17.79 11.03 -12.43
CA MET A 1 -16.68 11.98 -12.18
C MET A 1 -16.77 12.43 -10.73
N SER A 2 -15.71 12.28 -9.94
CA SER A 2 -15.68 12.83 -8.58
C SER A 2 -15.69 14.37 -8.63
N PRO A 3 -16.35 15.06 -7.70
CA PRO A 3 -16.28 16.51 -7.62
C PRO A 3 -14.83 16.98 -7.42
N ALA A 4 -14.54 18.22 -7.77
CA ALA A 4 -13.23 18.82 -7.48
C ALA A 4 -13.00 18.84 -5.96
N PRO A 5 -11.78 18.54 -5.47
CA PRO A 5 -11.48 18.54 -4.04
C PRO A 5 -11.66 19.94 -3.44
N THR A 6 -12.32 20.00 -2.29
CA THR A 6 -12.36 21.20 -1.44
C THR A 6 -11.43 21.02 -0.24
N PRO A 7 -10.99 22.11 0.42
CA PRO A 7 -10.22 22.01 1.66
C PRO A 7 -10.89 21.11 2.70
N GLU A 8 -12.21 21.17 2.87
CA GLU A 8 -12.96 20.39 3.87
C GLU A 8 -12.91 18.89 3.59
N LEU A 9 -13.03 18.49 2.32
CA LEU A 9 -12.90 17.08 1.91
C LEU A 9 -11.49 16.57 2.18
N ILE A 10 -10.47 17.37 1.83
CA ILE A 10 -9.07 17.03 2.09
C ILE A 10 -8.77 16.92 3.59
N ARG A 11 -9.30 17.83 4.43
CA ARG A 11 -9.15 17.73 5.89
C ARG A 11 -9.73 16.42 6.42
N SER A 12 -10.93 16.06 5.98
CA SER A 12 -11.60 14.82 6.39
C SER A 12 -10.78 13.58 6.04
N GLU A 13 -10.30 13.48 4.79
CA GLU A 13 -9.46 12.36 4.34
C GLU A 13 -8.12 12.32 5.08
N ALA A 14 -7.48 13.48 5.29
CA ALA A 14 -6.21 13.59 6.01
C ALA A 14 -6.34 13.18 7.49
N LEU A 15 -7.44 13.51 8.15
CA LEU A 15 -7.72 13.06 9.52
C LEU A 15 -7.92 11.54 9.59
N ALA A 16 -8.66 10.97 8.63
CA ALA A 16 -8.81 9.52 8.54
C ALA A 16 -7.47 8.82 8.25
N LEU A 17 -6.62 9.42 7.43
CA LEU A 17 -5.28 8.92 7.15
C LEU A 17 -4.35 9.03 8.37
N ARG A 18 -4.42 10.13 9.11
CA ARG A 18 -3.73 10.30 10.40
C ARG A 18 -4.08 9.19 11.38
N ALA A 19 -5.37 8.86 11.50
CA ALA A 19 -5.81 7.79 12.38
C ALA A 19 -5.16 6.45 12.01
N GLN A 20 -4.99 6.14 10.72
CA GLN A 20 -4.29 4.92 10.29
C GLN A 20 -2.79 4.96 10.58
N VAL A 21 -2.14 6.10 10.32
CA VAL A 21 -0.71 6.31 10.60
C VAL A 21 -0.42 6.13 12.10
N VAL A 22 -1.25 6.72 12.96
CA VAL A 22 -1.13 6.61 14.42
C VAL A 22 -1.36 5.18 14.93
N ARG A 23 -2.24 4.41 14.27
CA ARG A 23 -2.45 2.99 14.60
C ARG A 23 -1.24 2.11 14.30
N LYS A 24 -0.36 2.50 13.37
CA LYS A 24 0.84 1.73 13.01
C LYS A 24 1.73 1.46 14.22
N SER A 25 1.99 2.46 15.05
CA SER A 25 2.79 2.28 16.27
C SER A 25 2.64 3.44 17.26
N ARG A 26 2.87 3.15 18.54
CA ARG A 26 2.97 4.17 19.59
C ARG A 26 4.05 5.22 19.30
N ARG A 27 5.19 4.81 18.73
CA ARG A 27 6.28 5.73 18.37
C ARG A 27 5.82 6.81 17.40
N VAL A 28 5.00 6.43 16.40
CA VAL A 28 4.40 7.39 15.46
C VAL A 28 3.46 8.36 16.18
N ALA A 29 2.63 7.85 17.08
CA ALA A 29 1.71 8.69 17.86
C ALA A 29 2.47 9.72 18.72
N ASP A 30 3.49 9.27 19.44
CA ASP A 30 4.28 10.08 20.37
C ASP A 30 5.13 11.14 19.65
N SER A 31 5.54 10.90 18.40
CA SER A 31 6.35 11.84 17.61
C SER A 31 5.54 12.68 16.61
N MET A 32 4.22 12.55 16.58
CA MET A 32 3.36 13.34 15.68
C MET A 32 3.23 14.77 16.18
N ARG A 33 3.75 15.74 15.42
CA ARG A 33 3.65 17.18 15.69
C ARG A 33 2.58 17.84 14.81
N PRO A 34 1.88 18.87 15.33
CA PRO A 34 1.04 19.70 14.47
C PRO A 34 1.89 20.44 13.43
N VAL A 35 1.30 20.70 12.27
CA VAL A 35 1.89 21.51 11.19
C VAL A 35 1.08 22.80 11.09
N ARG A 36 1.76 23.93 10.86
CA ARG A 36 1.14 25.23 10.59
C ARG A 36 1.81 25.83 9.38
N LEU A 37 1.03 26.13 8.36
CA LEU A 37 1.50 26.61 7.07
C LEU A 37 1.01 28.04 6.84
N ASP A 38 1.76 28.82 6.08
CA ASP A 38 1.41 30.21 5.80
C ASP A 38 0.13 30.31 4.96
N GLU A 39 -0.66 31.38 5.13
CA GLU A 39 -1.92 31.55 4.39
C GLU A 39 -1.74 31.67 2.88
N THR A 40 -0.54 32.07 2.44
CA THR A 40 -0.15 32.17 1.02
C THR A 40 0.18 30.82 0.38
N GLU A 41 0.18 29.73 1.15
CA GLU A 41 0.40 28.38 0.62
C GLU A 41 -0.88 27.77 0.02
N PRO A 42 -0.78 26.82 -0.94
CA PRO A 42 -1.94 26.24 -1.59
C PRO A 42 -2.95 25.66 -0.58
N ALA A 43 -4.21 26.09 -0.69
CA ALA A 43 -5.23 25.82 0.33
C ALA A 43 -5.47 24.32 0.58
N LEU A 44 -5.39 23.47 -0.45
CA LEU A 44 -5.55 22.02 -0.28
C LEU A 44 -4.35 21.39 0.41
N VAL A 45 -3.14 21.87 0.12
CA VAL A 45 -1.90 21.43 0.79
C VAL A 45 -1.91 21.79 2.26
N ARG A 46 -2.39 23.00 2.58
CA ARG A 46 -2.64 23.41 3.97
C ARG A 46 -3.63 22.51 4.68
N ALA A 47 -4.80 22.31 4.07
CA ALA A 47 -5.84 21.44 4.60
C ALA A 47 -5.32 20.02 4.91
N PHE A 48 -4.50 19.46 4.02
CA PHE A 48 -3.90 18.14 4.20
C PHE A 48 -2.94 18.12 5.40
N TRP A 49 -1.89 18.94 5.39
CA TRP A 49 -0.82 18.86 6.38
C TRP A 49 -1.23 19.35 7.76
N GLU A 50 -2.04 20.42 7.86
CA GLU A 50 -2.55 20.91 9.15
C GLU A 50 -3.46 19.86 9.84
N SER A 51 -4.11 19.00 9.06
CA SER A 51 -4.96 17.91 9.58
C SER A 51 -4.17 16.65 9.91
N LEU A 52 -3.29 16.23 9.01
CA LEU A 52 -2.47 15.03 9.14
C LEU A 52 -1.43 15.16 10.27
N GLY A 53 -0.80 16.34 10.37
CA GLY A 53 0.40 16.53 11.17
C GLY A 53 1.66 16.00 10.48
N TRP A 54 2.78 16.04 11.20
CA TRP A 54 4.07 15.54 10.72
C TRP A 54 4.72 14.63 11.76
N THR A 55 5.38 13.57 11.30
CA THR A 55 6.24 12.73 12.13
C THR A 55 7.58 12.54 11.43
N PRO A 56 8.73 12.62 12.15
CA PRO A 56 10.05 12.36 11.55
C PRO A 56 10.18 10.97 10.92
N LEU A 57 9.32 10.02 11.28
CA LEU A 57 9.31 8.68 10.67
C LEU A 57 8.86 8.67 9.20
N LEU A 58 8.29 9.76 8.69
CA LEU A 58 8.00 9.95 7.27
C LEU A 58 9.19 10.51 6.47
N ALA A 59 10.28 10.90 7.14
CA ALA A 59 11.35 11.70 6.52
C ALA A 59 12.14 10.97 5.42
N GLU A 60 12.03 9.65 5.33
CA GLU A 60 12.61 8.84 4.24
C GLU A 60 11.70 8.77 3.01
N LEU A 61 10.41 9.03 3.17
CA LEU A 61 9.39 8.90 2.13
C LEU A 61 8.90 10.26 1.61
N LEU A 62 8.89 11.27 2.46
CA LEU A 62 8.40 12.60 2.14
C LEU A 62 9.32 13.67 2.73
N GLY A 63 9.39 14.83 2.06
CA GLY A 63 9.99 16.02 2.64
C GLY A 63 9.14 16.59 3.76
N GLU A 64 9.76 17.39 4.64
CA GLU A 64 9.01 18.14 5.64
C GLU A 64 8.03 19.12 4.97
N PRO A 65 6.83 19.34 5.53
CA PRO A 65 5.82 20.14 4.87
C PRO A 65 6.26 21.59 4.66
N GLU A 66 7.09 22.16 5.53
CA GLU A 66 7.48 23.56 5.45
C GLU A 66 8.42 23.84 4.25
N ARG A 67 8.09 24.84 3.41
CA ARG A 67 8.87 25.20 2.20
C ARG A 67 10.34 25.45 2.51
N GLU A 68 10.63 26.17 3.60
CA GLU A 68 11.99 26.53 4.01
C GLU A 68 12.86 25.31 4.34
N SER A 69 12.28 24.30 5.02
CA SER A 69 12.95 23.03 5.31
C SER A 69 13.28 22.29 4.01
N GLY A 70 12.34 22.27 3.07
CA GLY A 70 12.54 21.69 1.74
C GLY A 70 13.64 22.39 0.95
N ARG A 71 13.67 23.72 0.94
CA ARG A 71 14.67 24.54 0.25
C ARG A 71 16.08 24.25 0.74
N LYS A 72 16.30 24.23 2.07
CA LYS A 72 17.60 23.90 2.68
C LYS A 72 18.08 22.50 2.32
N ARG A 73 17.18 21.51 2.32
CA ARG A 73 17.52 20.12 1.95
C ARG A 73 17.86 20.01 0.46
N ALA A 74 17.07 20.63 -0.42
CA ALA A 74 17.34 20.65 -1.86
C ALA A 74 18.70 21.30 -2.17
N GLU A 75 19.01 22.43 -1.53
CA GLU A 75 20.31 23.09 -1.66
C GLU A 75 21.46 22.18 -1.26
N ARG A 76 21.31 21.48 -0.13
CA ARG A 76 22.30 20.51 0.35
C ARG A 76 22.50 19.36 -0.62
N TYR A 77 21.42 18.74 -1.12
CA TYR A 77 21.52 17.65 -2.10
C TYR A 77 22.22 18.10 -3.38
N MET A 78 21.83 19.24 -3.93
CA MET A 78 22.46 19.78 -5.14
C MET A 78 23.93 20.17 -4.90
N ALA A 79 24.28 20.68 -3.71
CA ALA A 79 25.67 20.98 -3.36
C ALA A 79 26.52 19.72 -3.23
N GLU A 80 25.95 18.65 -2.67
CA GLU A 80 26.59 17.33 -2.59
C GLU A 80 26.85 16.78 -4.00
N TRP A 81 25.87 16.80 -4.90
CA TRP A 81 26.04 16.29 -6.27
C TRP A 81 27.04 17.11 -7.09
N ARG A 82 27.07 18.45 -6.92
CA ARG A 82 28.13 19.30 -7.51
C ARG A 82 29.54 18.90 -7.05
N SER A 83 29.67 18.29 -5.87
CA SER A 83 30.97 17.86 -5.35
C SER A 83 31.45 16.53 -5.95
N TRP A 84 30.59 15.78 -6.66
CA TRP A 84 30.93 14.46 -7.21
C TRP A 84 31.68 14.51 -8.54
N GLY A 85 31.78 15.67 -9.20
CA GLY A 85 32.56 15.86 -10.43
C GLY A 85 31.88 16.76 -11.46
N GLU A 86 32.38 16.72 -12.69
CA GLU A 86 31.83 17.49 -13.80
C GLU A 86 30.52 16.85 -14.31
N GLY A 87 29.41 17.58 -14.27
CA GLY A 87 28.15 17.15 -14.88
C GLY A 87 26.89 17.81 -14.31
N PHE A 88 26.82 17.96 -12.98
CA PHE A 88 25.66 18.58 -12.33
C PHE A 88 25.84 20.09 -12.16
N ALA A 89 24.97 20.90 -12.78
CA ALA A 89 25.10 22.36 -12.80
C ALA A 89 23.90 23.12 -12.19
N LEU A 90 22.82 22.44 -11.80
CA LEU A 90 21.64 23.12 -11.26
C LEU A 90 21.95 23.80 -9.93
N GLU A 91 21.40 24.99 -9.76
CA GLU A 91 21.39 25.78 -8.53
C GLU A 91 19.95 26.02 -8.06
N LEU A 92 19.79 26.53 -6.83
CA LEU A 92 18.48 26.88 -6.29
C LEU A 92 17.70 27.89 -7.16
N LYS A 93 18.40 28.74 -7.93
CA LYS A 93 17.78 29.73 -8.83
C LYS A 93 17.13 29.10 -10.06
N ASP A 94 17.49 27.86 -10.38
CA ASP A 94 16.98 27.11 -11.52
C ASP A 94 15.74 26.27 -11.14
N LEU A 95 15.39 26.23 -9.85
CA LEU A 95 14.18 25.62 -9.33
C LEU A 95 13.03 26.66 -9.26
N PRO A 96 11.75 26.21 -9.13
CA PRO A 96 10.64 27.12 -8.89
C PRO A 96 10.92 28.07 -7.71
N ARG A 97 10.35 29.28 -7.75
CA ARG A 97 10.53 30.25 -6.67
C ARG A 97 9.88 29.77 -5.39
N HIS A 98 8.70 29.17 -5.52
CA HIS A 98 7.92 28.56 -4.44
C HIS A 98 7.87 27.05 -4.66
N PHE A 99 8.51 26.30 -3.77
CA PHE A 99 8.44 24.84 -3.77
C PHE A 99 8.57 24.27 -2.37
N ARG A 100 8.14 23.02 -2.25
CA ARG A 100 8.37 22.12 -1.13
C ARG A 100 9.19 20.93 -1.61
N LEU A 101 9.92 20.30 -0.70
CA LEU A 101 10.48 18.99 -0.98
C LEU A 101 9.35 17.96 -0.89
N ALA A 102 9.03 17.30 -2.00
CA ALA A 102 7.98 16.30 -2.07
C ALA A 102 8.51 14.94 -1.64
N GLU A 103 9.57 14.45 -2.29
CA GLU A 103 10.28 13.23 -1.92
C GLU A 103 11.76 13.55 -1.74
N PRO A 104 12.40 13.10 -0.66
CA PRO A 104 13.84 13.21 -0.50
C PRO A 104 14.57 12.31 -1.51
N ASP A 105 15.89 12.41 -1.59
CA ASP A 105 16.74 11.42 -2.25
C ASP A 105 17.13 10.33 -1.23
N PRO A 106 16.36 9.23 -1.08
CA PRO A 106 16.67 8.20 -0.10
C PRO A 106 17.93 7.40 -0.47
N ASN A 107 18.32 7.39 -1.76
CA ASN A 107 19.38 6.54 -2.29
C ASN A 107 20.68 7.30 -2.57
N GLN A 108 20.82 8.53 -2.05
CA GLN A 108 22.03 9.37 -2.13
C GLN A 108 22.66 9.33 -3.53
N GLY A 109 21.89 9.70 -4.56
CA GLY A 109 22.44 9.91 -5.91
C GLY A 109 21.52 9.62 -7.09
N VAL A 110 20.23 9.34 -6.87
CA VAL A 110 19.30 9.19 -8.01
C VAL A 110 18.65 10.53 -8.34
N GLY A 111 18.12 11.20 -7.31
CA GLY A 111 17.39 12.45 -7.47
C GLY A 111 16.39 12.68 -6.35
N PHE A 112 15.78 13.86 -6.32
CA PHE A 112 14.70 14.20 -5.39
C PHE A 112 13.53 14.86 -6.12
N SER A 113 12.35 14.88 -5.49
CA SER A 113 11.15 15.49 -6.06
C SER A 113 10.77 16.76 -5.31
N ILE A 114 10.33 17.80 -6.02
CA ILE A 114 9.81 19.06 -5.46
C ILE A 114 8.46 19.42 -6.05
N THR A 115 7.68 20.26 -5.38
CA THR A 115 6.49 20.87 -5.98
C THR A 115 6.85 22.06 -6.88
N ASN A 116 5.99 22.40 -7.84
CA ASN A 116 6.02 23.71 -8.49
C ASN A 116 4.77 24.48 -8.06
N GLU A 117 4.95 25.46 -7.15
CA GLU A 117 3.84 26.25 -6.60
C GLU A 117 3.75 27.66 -7.20
N ASP A 118 4.53 27.96 -8.24
CA ASP A 118 4.54 29.27 -8.88
C ASP A 118 3.26 29.52 -9.72
N GLY A 119 2.57 28.46 -10.15
CA GLY A 119 1.36 28.55 -10.98
C GLY A 119 0.07 28.83 -10.20
N GLY A 120 0.11 28.78 -8.87
CA GLY A 120 -1.06 29.02 -8.02
C GLY A 120 -2.10 27.89 -8.03
N GLU A 121 -1.76 26.71 -8.54
CA GLU A 121 -2.63 25.54 -8.51
C GLU A 121 -2.94 25.13 -7.06
N ALA A 122 -4.17 24.67 -6.84
CA ALA A 122 -4.62 24.21 -5.53
C ALA A 122 -3.89 22.94 -5.06
N ASP A 123 -3.55 22.05 -6.01
CA ASP A 123 -2.67 20.90 -5.85
C ASP A 123 -1.51 21.04 -6.85
N PRO A 124 -0.32 21.49 -6.41
CA PRO A 124 0.78 21.81 -7.32
C PRO A 124 1.37 20.54 -7.97
N PRO A 125 1.81 20.61 -9.23
CA PRO A 125 2.51 19.49 -9.86
C PRO A 125 3.87 19.23 -9.19
N VAL A 126 4.37 18.01 -9.34
CA VAL A 126 5.65 17.55 -8.82
C VAL A 126 6.65 17.47 -9.95
N LEU A 127 7.84 18.04 -9.71
CA LEU A 127 9.01 17.98 -10.56
C LEU A 127 10.04 17.04 -9.95
N PHE A 128 10.75 16.28 -10.77
CA PHE A 128 11.89 15.47 -10.40
C PHE A 128 13.19 16.18 -10.79
N ILE A 129 14.13 16.22 -9.86
CA ILE A 129 15.47 16.77 -10.04
C ILE A 129 16.43 15.59 -10.15
N SER A 130 16.94 15.37 -11.36
CA SER A 130 17.83 14.26 -11.69
C SER A 130 19.27 14.60 -11.31
N ALA A 131 19.90 13.79 -10.45
CA ALA A 131 21.30 13.97 -10.07
C ALA A 131 22.25 13.69 -11.24
N ASP A 132 21.97 12.63 -12.00
CA ASP A 132 22.81 12.18 -13.11
C ASP A 132 22.78 13.13 -14.31
N GLU A 133 21.60 13.65 -14.64
CA GLU A 133 21.42 14.44 -15.85
C GLU A 133 21.50 15.95 -15.59
N GLY A 134 21.44 16.37 -14.31
CA GLY A 134 21.35 17.78 -13.96
C GLY A 134 20.15 18.48 -14.59
N THR A 135 19.00 17.79 -14.68
CA THR A 135 17.78 18.33 -15.29
C THR A 135 16.59 18.32 -14.34
N VAL A 136 15.68 19.26 -14.57
CA VAL A 136 14.36 19.33 -13.93
C VAL A 136 13.33 18.77 -14.90
N ARG A 137 12.54 17.79 -14.47
CA ARG A 137 11.54 17.12 -15.33
C ARG A 137 10.18 17.04 -14.64
N PRO A 138 9.06 17.09 -15.39
CA PRO A 138 7.77 16.74 -14.83
C PRO A 138 7.77 15.30 -14.28
N SER A 139 7.20 15.10 -13.10
CA SER A 139 7.07 13.80 -12.45
C SER A 139 5.61 13.41 -12.28
N LEU A 140 4.86 14.20 -11.49
CA LEU A 140 3.45 13.95 -11.20
C LEU A 140 2.62 15.22 -11.41
N PRO A 141 1.35 15.11 -11.82
CA PRO A 141 0.47 16.25 -12.04
C PRO A 141 -0.05 16.88 -10.73
N GLY A 142 0.11 16.22 -9.58
CA GLY A 142 -0.38 16.72 -8.29
C GLY A 142 0.36 16.11 -7.10
N TYR A 143 0.67 16.95 -6.12
CA TYR A 143 1.43 16.63 -4.92
C TYR A 143 0.60 15.86 -3.88
N LEU A 144 -0.68 16.17 -3.73
CA LEU A 144 -1.53 15.55 -2.70
C LEU A 144 -1.73 14.05 -2.94
N ARG A 145 -1.79 13.63 -4.21
CA ARG A 145 -1.85 12.20 -4.56
C ARG A 145 -0.58 11.47 -4.15
N LEU A 146 0.57 12.08 -4.41
CA LEU A 146 1.86 11.55 -3.99
C LEU A 146 1.94 11.44 -2.46
N ALA A 147 1.68 12.54 -1.75
CA ALA A 147 1.76 12.59 -0.30
C ALA A 147 0.78 11.60 0.35
N GLY A 148 -0.47 11.57 -0.12
CA GLY A 148 -1.49 10.62 0.34
C GLY A 148 -1.09 9.17 0.14
N HIS A 149 -0.58 8.82 -1.06
CA HIS A 149 -0.11 7.47 -1.37
C HIS A 149 1.06 7.07 -0.47
N ARG A 150 2.10 7.90 -0.36
CA ARG A 150 3.27 7.62 0.48
C ARG A 150 2.89 7.45 1.96
N VAL A 151 2.01 8.30 2.48
CA VAL A 151 1.54 8.19 3.88
C VAL A 151 0.70 6.92 4.09
N LEU A 152 -0.14 6.54 3.14
CA LEU A 152 -0.92 5.29 3.24
C LEU A 152 -0.01 4.06 3.14
N THR A 153 0.94 4.04 2.22
CA THR A 153 1.95 2.98 2.12
C THR A 153 2.76 2.88 3.42
N PHE A 154 3.15 4.01 4.01
CA PHE A 154 3.81 4.03 5.31
C PHE A 154 2.93 3.43 6.41
N ALA A 155 1.64 3.80 6.46
CA ALA A 155 0.70 3.28 7.47
C ALA A 155 0.54 1.76 7.39
N LEU A 156 0.57 1.19 6.18
CA LEU A 156 0.46 -0.26 5.95
C LEU A 156 1.81 -0.97 5.84
N ASP A 157 2.93 -0.25 5.98
CA ASP A 157 4.25 -0.88 5.93
C ASP A 157 4.42 -1.89 7.09
N GLY A 158 5.04 -3.04 6.78
CA GLY A 158 5.10 -4.22 7.64
C GLY A 158 3.89 -5.17 7.53
N TRP A 159 2.83 -4.79 6.81
CA TRP A 159 1.72 -5.70 6.54
C TRP A 159 2.12 -6.78 5.53
N TYR A 160 1.46 -7.93 5.61
CA TYR A 160 1.63 -9.00 4.63
C TYR A 160 1.09 -8.55 3.28
N ARG A 161 1.71 -9.04 2.20
CA ARG A 161 1.26 -8.80 0.83
C ARG A 161 0.99 -10.12 0.13
N THR A 162 -0.20 -10.24 -0.46
CA THR A 162 -0.59 -11.42 -1.23
C THR A 162 -1.14 -10.97 -2.58
N ARG A 163 -0.60 -11.51 -3.67
CA ARG A 163 -1.18 -11.31 -5.00
C ARG A 163 -2.45 -12.14 -5.15
N VAL A 164 -3.56 -11.49 -5.49
CA VAL A 164 -4.89 -12.07 -5.68
C VAL A 164 -5.53 -11.43 -6.90
N GLU A 165 -5.96 -12.26 -7.83
CA GLU A 165 -6.81 -11.88 -8.95
C GLU A 165 -8.24 -12.38 -8.66
N THR A 166 -9.27 -11.57 -8.95
CA THR A 166 -10.66 -11.87 -8.57
C THR A 166 -11.64 -11.71 -9.72
N GLN A 167 -12.72 -12.50 -9.67
CA GLN A 167 -13.93 -12.30 -10.44
C GLN A 167 -15.14 -12.28 -9.50
N PRO A 168 -15.97 -11.21 -9.51
CA PRO A 168 -15.72 -9.95 -10.22
C PRO A 168 -14.44 -9.22 -9.73
N PRO A 169 -13.92 -8.23 -10.47
CA PRO A 169 -12.74 -7.48 -10.03
C PRO A 169 -12.99 -6.79 -8.68
N LEU A 170 -11.93 -6.57 -7.90
CA LEU A 170 -12.02 -6.00 -6.53
C LEU A 170 -12.86 -4.72 -6.45
N THR A 171 -12.83 -3.88 -7.49
CA THR A 171 -13.59 -2.63 -7.57
C THR A 171 -15.11 -2.82 -7.67
N ALA A 172 -15.57 -4.01 -8.05
CA ALA A 172 -16.97 -4.37 -8.22
C ALA A 172 -17.52 -5.21 -7.07
N LEU A 173 -16.69 -5.58 -6.09
CA LEU A 173 -17.13 -6.32 -4.92
C LEU A 173 -17.96 -5.41 -3.97
N ALA A 174 -19.01 -5.99 -3.39
CA ALA A 174 -19.88 -5.37 -2.41
C ALA A 174 -19.12 -5.13 -1.10
N GLY A 175 -19.48 -4.03 -0.41
CA GLY A 175 -18.84 -3.66 0.86
C GLY A 175 -17.45 -3.03 0.71
N VAL A 176 -16.88 -3.00 -0.50
CA VAL A 176 -15.63 -2.29 -0.77
C VAL A 176 -15.84 -0.79 -0.66
N SER A 177 -14.95 -0.14 0.09
CA SER A 177 -14.97 1.32 0.28
C SER A 177 -13.72 1.98 -0.31
N ARG A 178 -13.88 3.22 -0.78
CA ARG A 178 -12.77 4.11 -1.17
C ARG A 178 -12.64 5.18 -0.09
N PRO A 179 -11.79 4.98 0.92
CA PRO A 179 -11.72 5.89 2.06
C PRO A 179 -11.04 7.23 1.72
N TYR A 180 -10.26 7.29 0.63
CA TYR A 180 -9.48 8.46 0.24
C TYR A 180 -9.73 8.84 -1.24
N PRO A 181 -10.96 9.16 -1.65
CA PRO A 181 -11.29 9.35 -3.05
C PRO A 181 -10.54 10.50 -3.74
N HIS A 182 -9.95 11.44 -2.99
CA HIS A 182 -9.18 12.55 -3.56
C HIS A 182 -7.67 12.36 -3.36
N LEU A 183 -7.24 11.85 -2.20
CA LEU A 183 -5.82 11.64 -1.90
C LEU A 183 -5.25 10.35 -2.50
N VAL A 184 -5.98 9.23 -2.45
CA VAL A 184 -5.53 7.95 -3.01
C VAL A 184 -6.70 7.25 -3.72
N PRO A 185 -7.16 7.77 -4.88
CA PRO A 185 -8.43 7.37 -5.48
C PRO A 185 -8.54 5.88 -5.80
N ALA A 186 -7.42 5.24 -6.14
CA ALA A 186 -7.34 3.81 -6.45
C ALA A 186 -7.25 2.90 -5.22
N ALA A 187 -7.04 3.43 -4.01
CA ALA A 187 -7.01 2.62 -2.80
C ALA A 187 -8.40 2.08 -2.47
N LEU A 188 -8.49 0.76 -2.31
CA LEU A 188 -9.68 0.06 -1.88
C LEU A 188 -9.47 -0.50 -0.47
N ARG A 189 -10.47 -0.31 0.38
CA ARG A 189 -10.56 -0.98 1.67
C ARG A 189 -11.61 -2.08 1.58
N LEU A 190 -11.15 -3.32 1.66
CA LEU A 190 -11.98 -4.53 1.59
C LEU A 190 -12.50 -4.94 2.98
N SER A 191 -11.69 -4.72 4.01
CA SER A 191 -12.07 -4.79 5.43
C SER A 191 -11.19 -3.82 6.23
N GLU A 192 -11.34 -3.73 7.55
CA GLU A 192 -10.46 -2.87 8.36
C GLU A 192 -8.97 -3.28 8.24
N GLU A 193 -8.72 -4.57 8.06
CA GLU A 193 -7.38 -5.18 8.05
C GLU A 193 -6.94 -5.66 6.66
N VAL A 194 -7.73 -5.42 5.60
CA VAL A 194 -7.41 -5.86 4.22
C VAL A 194 -7.66 -4.73 3.22
N TRP A 195 -6.61 -4.39 2.49
CA TRP A 195 -6.57 -3.26 1.56
C TRP A 195 -5.99 -3.69 0.22
N ALA A 196 -6.45 -3.08 -0.87
CA ALA A 196 -5.80 -3.14 -2.16
C ALA A 196 -5.28 -1.73 -2.50
N LEU A 197 -3.98 -1.63 -2.81
CA LEU A 197 -3.32 -0.35 -3.08
C LEU A 197 -2.86 -0.28 -4.54
N PRO A 198 -2.80 0.92 -5.14
CA PRO A 198 -2.07 1.11 -6.38
C PRO A 198 -0.55 0.99 -6.15
N LEU A 199 0.19 0.59 -7.18
CA LEU A 199 1.65 0.53 -7.12
C LEU A 199 2.24 1.93 -6.98
N ASN A 200 1.71 2.86 -7.78
CA ASN A 200 2.13 4.24 -7.89
C ASN A 200 0.97 5.20 -7.65
N ALA A 201 1.27 6.44 -7.25
CA ALA A 201 0.27 7.47 -6.99
C ALA A 201 -0.60 7.86 -8.21
N LEU A 202 -0.18 7.49 -9.43
CA LEU A 202 -0.90 7.75 -10.68
C LEU A 202 -1.84 6.65 -11.11
N ASP A 203 -1.70 5.43 -10.58
CA ASP A 203 -2.48 4.32 -11.10
C ASP A 203 -3.96 4.56 -10.78
N GLU A 204 -4.81 4.39 -11.80
CA GLU A 204 -6.26 4.60 -11.66
C GLU A 204 -6.98 3.38 -11.06
N ALA A 205 -6.29 2.24 -11.02
CA ALA A 205 -6.76 0.99 -10.47
C ALA A 205 -5.75 0.44 -9.45
N PRO A 206 -6.20 -0.26 -8.39
CA PRO A 206 -5.29 -0.95 -7.50
C PRO A 206 -4.60 -2.10 -8.24
N GLU A 207 -3.43 -2.49 -7.75
CA GLU A 207 -2.85 -3.76 -8.15
C GLU A 207 -3.70 -4.95 -7.69
N PRO A 208 -3.54 -6.13 -8.32
CA PRO A 208 -4.02 -7.39 -7.76
C PRO A 208 -3.19 -7.81 -6.53
N THR A 209 -2.74 -6.87 -5.69
CA THR A 209 -1.94 -7.13 -4.49
C THR A 209 -2.70 -6.62 -3.27
N LEU A 210 -3.07 -7.54 -2.39
CA LEU A 210 -3.73 -7.22 -1.12
C LEU A 210 -2.69 -7.04 -0.02
N SER A 211 -2.74 -5.91 0.67
CA SER A 211 -2.05 -5.67 1.93
C SER A 211 -2.96 -6.06 3.09
N HIS A 212 -2.49 -6.91 4.00
CA HIS A 212 -3.27 -7.35 5.16
C HIS A 212 -2.46 -7.39 6.46
N ALA A 213 -3.09 -6.96 7.56
CA ALA A 213 -2.40 -6.76 8.84
C ALA A 213 -1.90 -8.07 9.46
N ARG A 214 -2.62 -9.16 9.19
CA ARG A 214 -2.33 -10.52 9.66
C ARG A 214 -2.83 -11.53 8.63
N PHE A 215 -2.18 -12.68 8.56
CA PHE A 215 -2.56 -13.77 7.65
C PHE A 215 -4.04 -14.14 7.77
N GLU A 216 -4.57 -14.18 9.00
CA GLU A 216 -5.95 -14.53 9.27
C GLU A 216 -6.94 -13.46 8.75
N ALA A 217 -6.54 -12.19 8.64
CA ALA A 217 -7.41 -11.16 8.09
C ALA A 217 -7.71 -11.40 6.60
N LEU A 218 -6.73 -11.90 5.84
CA LEU A 218 -6.95 -12.34 4.47
C LEU A 218 -7.96 -13.49 4.42
N LEU A 219 -7.84 -14.47 5.32
CA LEU A 219 -8.76 -15.60 5.36
C LEU A 219 -10.16 -15.20 5.80
N ASP A 220 -10.28 -14.34 6.81
CA ASP A 220 -11.54 -13.78 7.29
C ASP A 220 -12.27 -13.04 6.15
N TRP A 221 -11.54 -12.25 5.36
CA TRP A 221 -12.08 -11.59 4.17
C TRP A 221 -12.51 -12.60 3.09
N LEU A 222 -11.64 -13.54 2.71
CA LEU A 222 -11.97 -14.59 1.73
C LEU A 222 -13.18 -15.43 2.17
N ALA A 223 -13.33 -15.69 3.48
CA ALA A 223 -14.46 -16.40 4.05
C ALA A 223 -15.76 -15.58 4.01
N SER A 224 -15.69 -14.25 4.14
CA SER A 224 -16.87 -13.38 4.26
C SER A 224 -17.32 -12.67 2.96
N ALA A 225 -16.45 -12.52 1.96
CA ALA A 225 -16.74 -11.81 0.71
C ALA A 225 -17.73 -12.59 -0.20
N ARG A 226 -19.04 -12.55 0.08
CA ARG A 226 -20.06 -13.46 -0.49
C ARG A 226 -20.19 -13.44 -2.02
N ASP A 227 -19.89 -12.30 -2.62
CA ASP A 227 -19.97 -12.03 -4.05
C ASP A 227 -18.66 -12.28 -4.80
N LEU A 228 -17.61 -12.73 -4.09
CA LEU A 228 -16.40 -13.27 -4.72
C LEU A 228 -16.72 -14.63 -5.34
N GLU A 229 -16.88 -14.66 -6.67
CA GLU A 229 -17.23 -15.85 -7.44
C GLU A 229 -16.01 -16.72 -7.71
N ALA A 230 -14.90 -16.11 -8.12
CA ALA A 230 -13.66 -16.81 -8.41
C ALA A 230 -12.41 -15.99 -8.03
N LEU A 231 -11.33 -16.71 -7.76
CA LEU A 231 -10.04 -16.11 -7.41
C LEU A 231 -8.86 -16.87 -8.01
N HIS A 232 -7.73 -16.20 -8.15
CA HIS A 232 -6.45 -16.85 -8.40
C HIS A 232 -5.38 -16.25 -7.49
N VAL A 233 -4.61 -17.12 -6.84
CA VAL A 233 -3.51 -16.76 -5.95
C VAL A 233 -2.27 -17.45 -6.50
N PRO A 234 -1.44 -16.76 -7.32
CA PRO A 234 -0.29 -17.37 -8.00
C PRO A 234 0.67 -18.04 -7.01
N HIS A 235 0.85 -17.41 -5.85
CA HIS A 235 1.67 -17.91 -4.76
C HIS A 235 0.87 -17.90 -3.47
N LEU A 236 0.59 -19.08 -2.92
CA LEU A 236 -0.08 -19.19 -1.64
C LEU A 236 0.75 -18.50 -0.54
N PRO A 237 0.14 -17.67 0.32
CA PRO A 237 0.86 -16.98 1.37
C PRO A 237 1.33 -17.93 2.48
N GLY A 238 2.24 -17.48 3.33
CA GLY A 238 2.66 -18.24 4.52
C GLY A 238 3.42 -19.54 4.21
N ARG A 239 3.27 -20.53 5.09
CA ARG A 239 3.87 -21.86 4.92
C ARG A 239 2.92 -22.74 4.11
N VAL A 240 3.46 -23.46 3.13
CA VAL A 240 2.69 -24.29 2.21
C VAL A 240 3.11 -25.76 2.36
N TRP A 241 2.14 -26.66 2.45
CA TRP A 241 2.31 -28.11 2.47
C TRP A 241 1.62 -28.76 1.26
N PRO A 242 2.33 -29.57 0.47
CA PRO A 242 1.69 -30.47 -0.47
C PRO A 242 1.01 -31.60 0.30
N LEU A 243 -0.25 -31.88 -0.04
CA LEU A 243 -1.02 -32.96 0.58
C LEU A 243 -1.05 -34.19 -0.34
N SER A 244 -1.04 -35.39 0.26
CA SER A 244 -1.16 -36.68 -0.44
C SER A 244 -2.61 -37.12 -0.67
N VAL A 245 -3.59 -36.35 -0.18
CA VAL A 245 -5.02 -36.65 -0.26
C VAL A 245 -5.72 -35.83 -1.34
N SER A 246 -6.84 -36.35 -1.85
CA SER A 246 -7.69 -35.64 -2.82
C SER A 246 -8.49 -34.52 -2.15
N LEU A 247 -8.94 -33.55 -2.95
CA LEU A 247 -9.82 -32.49 -2.46
C LEU A 247 -11.13 -33.04 -1.88
N GLU A 248 -11.69 -34.11 -2.46
CA GLU A 248 -12.90 -34.77 -1.97
C GLU A 248 -12.72 -35.31 -0.54
N HIS A 249 -11.56 -35.91 -0.26
CA HIS A 249 -11.23 -36.40 1.08
C HIS A 249 -11.15 -35.23 2.08
N VAL A 250 -10.56 -34.10 1.67
CA VAL A 250 -10.49 -32.89 2.50
C VAL A 250 -11.89 -32.32 2.75
N ASP A 251 -12.72 -32.20 1.72
CA ASP A 251 -14.10 -31.72 1.82
C ASP A 251 -14.96 -32.60 2.75
N ALA A 252 -14.75 -33.92 2.75
CA ALA A 252 -15.44 -34.85 3.65
C ALA A 252 -14.98 -34.69 5.11
N ALA A 253 -13.69 -34.43 5.34
CA ALA A 253 -13.11 -34.27 6.66
C ALA A 253 -13.34 -32.87 7.27
N LEU A 254 -13.54 -31.85 6.42
CA LEU A 254 -13.71 -30.45 6.78
C LEU A 254 -14.89 -29.84 6.00
N PRO A 255 -16.14 -30.24 6.32
CA PRO A 255 -17.31 -29.85 5.53
C PRO A 255 -17.64 -28.34 5.61
N ASP A 256 -17.16 -27.65 6.65
CA ASP A 256 -17.46 -26.24 6.91
C ASP A 256 -16.55 -25.26 6.16
N LEU A 257 -15.59 -25.76 5.36
CA LEU A 257 -14.73 -24.87 4.57
C LEU A 257 -15.54 -24.18 3.48
N ARG A 258 -15.41 -22.85 3.39
CA ARG A 258 -15.99 -22.10 2.29
C ARG A 258 -15.29 -22.49 0.99
N LYS A 259 -16.11 -22.82 -0.02
CA LYS A 259 -15.66 -23.16 -1.37
C LYS A 259 -15.59 -21.91 -2.24
N LEU A 260 -14.50 -21.77 -2.99
CA LEU A 260 -14.27 -20.68 -3.92
C LEU A 260 -13.73 -21.26 -5.22
N ARG A 261 -14.28 -20.82 -6.35
CA ARG A 261 -13.82 -21.27 -7.67
C ARG A 261 -12.47 -20.63 -7.99
N GLY A 262 -11.60 -21.34 -8.70
CA GLY A 262 -10.42 -20.74 -9.33
C GLY A 262 -10.76 -19.94 -10.59
N LEU A 263 -9.96 -18.91 -10.91
CA LEU A 263 -10.03 -18.26 -12.24
C LEU A 263 -9.47 -19.15 -13.34
N GLU A 264 -8.44 -19.93 -13.03
CA GLU A 264 -7.91 -20.95 -13.93
C GLU A 264 -8.84 -22.17 -13.94
N GLN A 265 -9.12 -22.69 -15.13
CA GLN A 265 -10.05 -23.81 -15.30
C GLN A 265 -9.61 -25.01 -14.44
N GLY A 266 -10.50 -25.48 -13.57
CA GLY A 266 -10.29 -26.65 -12.70
C GLY A 266 -9.43 -26.38 -11.46
N MET A 267 -9.02 -25.13 -11.22
CA MET A 267 -8.50 -24.73 -9.91
C MET A 267 -9.66 -24.53 -8.94
N ASP A 268 -9.50 -24.98 -7.70
CA ASP A 268 -10.46 -24.79 -6.63
C ASP A 268 -9.76 -24.35 -5.34
N TYR A 269 -10.44 -23.50 -4.57
CA TYR A 269 -9.94 -23.03 -3.28
C TYR A 269 -10.91 -23.40 -2.16
N ARG A 270 -10.36 -23.62 -0.97
CA ARG A 270 -11.12 -23.73 0.28
C ARG A 270 -10.52 -22.81 1.33
N VAL A 271 -11.36 -22.13 2.08
CA VAL A 271 -10.93 -21.27 3.19
C VAL A 271 -11.75 -21.59 4.44
N GLY A 272 -11.08 -21.65 5.58
CA GLY A 272 -11.72 -21.92 6.86
C GLY A 272 -10.71 -22.34 7.93
N MET A 273 -11.14 -23.20 8.84
CA MET A 273 -10.36 -23.58 10.02
C MET A 273 -10.01 -25.08 10.01
N LEU A 274 -8.82 -25.42 10.50
CA LEU A 274 -8.39 -26.78 10.82
C LEU A 274 -7.77 -26.78 12.22
N GLU A 275 -8.40 -27.47 13.17
CA GLU A 275 -7.96 -27.53 14.58
C GLU A 275 -7.72 -26.13 15.19
N GLY A 276 -8.60 -25.16 14.88
CA GLY A 276 -8.47 -23.78 15.36
C GLY A 276 -7.42 -22.93 14.63
N VAL A 277 -6.78 -23.45 13.58
CA VAL A 277 -5.87 -22.68 12.71
C VAL A 277 -6.56 -22.32 11.40
N GLY A 278 -6.48 -21.05 11.00
CA GLY A 278 -6.95 -20.59 9.69
C GLY A 278 -6.10 -21.15 8.56
N ILE A 279 -6.75 -21.75 7.55
CA ILE A 279 -6.10 -22.36 6.40
C ILE A 279 -6.67 -21.88 5.07
N LEU A 280 -5.83 -21.88 4.04
CA LEU A 280 -6.19 -21.74 2.63
C LEU A 280 -5.72 -22.96 1.86
N LEU A 281 -6.65 -23.69 1.24
CA LEU A 281 -6.32 -24.80 0.35
C LEU A 281 -6.46 -24.36 -1.10
N ALA A 282 -5.57 -24.85 -1.95
CA ALA A 282 -5.70 -24.78 -3.40
C ALA A 282 -5.54 -26.19 -4.00
N ALA A 283 -6.51 -26.59 -4.80
CA ALA A 283 -6.47 -27.82 -5.57
C ALA A 283 -6.33 -27.49 -7.07
N SER A 284 -5.44 -28.17 -7.76
CA SER A 284 -5.21 -28.01 -9.19
C SER A 284 -6.00 -28.99 -10.04
N PRO A 285 -6.14 -28.73 -11.35
CA PRO A 285 -6.78 -29.66 -12.29
C PRO A 285 -6.08 -31.03 -12.36
N SER A 286 -4.79 -31.07 -12.04
CA SER A 286 -4.00 -32.32 -11.95
C SER A 286 -4.26 -33.13 -10.68
N GLY A 287 -5.13 -32.66 -9.79
CA GLY A 287 -5.45 -33.29 -8.51
C GLY A 287 -4.46 -32.98 -7.37
N SER A 288 -3.48 -32.10 -7.59
CA SER A 288 -2.55 -31.68 -6.54
C SER A 288 -3.25 -30.74 -5.56
N VAL A 289 -3.19 -31.07 -4.27
CA VAL A 289 -3.77 -30.25 -3.20
C VAL A 289 -2.65 -29.65 -2.37
N ARG A 290 -2.69 -28.32 -2.18
CA ARG A 290 -1.74 -27.58 -1.34
C ARG A 290 -2.50 -26.87 -0.23
N LEU A 291 -2.02 -27.01 1.01
CA LEU A 291 -2.52 -26.26 2.17
C LEU A 291 -1.55 -25.14 2.51
N SER A 292 -2.08 -23.96 2.79
CA SER A 292 -1.36 -22.78 3.25
C SER A 292 -1.88 -22.33 4.60
N ALA A 293 -0.97 -21.95 5.49
CA ALA A 293 -1.29 -21.35 6.78
C ALA A 293 -0.19 -20.38 7.25
N ASN A 294 -0.48 -19.62 8.30
CA ASN A 294 0.52 -18.78 8.96
C ASN A 294 1.69 -19.64 9.49
N ALA A 295 2.93 -19.26 9.18
CA ALA A 295 4.14 -20.00 9.54
C ALA A 295 4.30 -20.21 11.05
N ARG A 296 3.72 -19.33 11.89
CA ARG A 296 3.72 -19.51 13.35
C ARG A 296 3.03 -20.79 13.81
N HIS A 297 2.13 -21.35 13.00
CA HIS A 297 1.40 -22.58 13.29
C HIS A 297 2.02 -23.82 12.64
N ALA A 298 3.19 -23.70 12.00
CA ALA A 298 3.74 -24.76 11.17
C ALA A 298 3.96 -26.07 11.93
N GLY A 299 4.57 -26.03 13.12
CA GLY A 299 4.82 -27.24 13.91
C GLY A 299 3.54 -27.94 14.37
N HIS A 300 2.51 -27.17 14.77
CA HIS A 300 1.21 -27.74 15.14
C HIS A 300 0.52 -28.38 13.93
N LEU A 301 0.48 -27.68 12.79
CA LEU A 301 -0.14 -28.20 11.58
C LEU A 301 0.60 -29.41 11.01
N GLU A 302 1.92 -29.47 11.07
CA GLU A 302 2.67 -30.66 10.64
C GLU A 302 2.30 -31.89 11.46
N GLN A 303 2.09 -31.75 12.77
CA GLN A 303 1.60 -32.84 13.63
C GLN A 303 0.16 -33.25 13.26
N VAL A 304 -0.74 -32.28 13.08
CA VAL A 304 -2.14 -32.54 12.72
C VAL A 304 -2.23 -33.24 11.36
N LEU A 305 -1.52 -32.73 10.35
CA LEU A 305 -1.50 -33.29 9.00
C LEU A 305 -0.82 -34.66 8.97
N GLY A 306 0.24 -34.86 9.76
CA GLY A 306 0.89 -36.16 9.94
C GLY A 306 -0.01 -37.20 10.58
N ALA A 307 -0.72 -36.83 11.66
CA ALA A 307 -1.67 -37.72 12.35
C ALA A 307 -2.84 -38.12 11.44
N ARG A 308 -3.25 -37.24 10.52
CA ARG A 308 -4.27 -37.53 9.49
C ARG A 308 -3.72 -38.31 8.29
N GLY A 309 -2.40 -38.52 8.19
CA GLY A 309 -1.76 -39.16 7.04
C GLY A 309 -1.82 -38.32 5.76
N TRP A 310 -2.00 -37.00 5.88
CA TRP A 310 -2.20 -36.10 4.73
C TRP A 310 -0.90 -35.55 4.15
N LEU A 311 0.23 -35.66 4.86
CA LEU A 311 1.51 -35.20 4.34
C LEU A 311 2.03 -36.17 3.29
N SER A 312 2.49 -35.63 2.16
CA SER A 312 3.24 -36.39 1.17
C SER A 312 4.57 -36.85 1.78
N SER A 313 4.84 -38.16 1.74
CA SER A 313 6.17 -38.70 2.03
C SER A 313 7.14 -38.15 0.99
N ARG A 314 8.09 -37.34 1.44
CA ARG A 314 9.19 -36.88 0.59
C ARG A 314 10.04 -38.05 0.11
#